data_AF-A0A165XXQ1-F1
#
_entry.id   AF-A0A165XXQ1-F1
#
_cell.length_a   1.000
_cell.length_b   1.000
_cell.length_c   1.000
_cell.angle_alpha   90.00
_cell.angle_beta   90.00
_cell.angle_gamma   90.00
#
_symmetry.space_group_name_H-M   'P 1'
#
loop_
_entity.id
_entity.type
_entity.pdbx_description
1 polymer ?
#
loop_
_entity_poly.entity_id
_entity_poly.type
_entity_poly.pdbx_seq_one_letter_code
_entity_poly.pdbx_strand_id
1 'polypeptide(L)' 'PKKARVQQEQTVQLGPQLAEGERNFGVAHIFASFNDTFVHVTDLSGKETISRITGGMKVKADRDESSPYAAMLAAQDV' A
#
# COMPACT_ATOMS: atom_id res chain seq x y z
N PRO A 1 -25.72 29.92 21.39
CA PRO A 1 -24.52 29.23 20.84
C PRO A 1 -24.63 27.70 20.97
N LYS A 2 -25.00 27.02 19.88
CA LYS A 2 -25.09 25.54 19.83
C LYS A 2 -23.66 24.97 19.82
N LYS A 3 -23.27 24.22 20.85
CA LYS A 3 -22.03 23.44 20.83
C LYS A 3 -22.15 22.38 19.73
N ALA A 4 -21.37 22.52 18.67
CA ALA A 4 -21.20 21.48 17.67
C ALA A 4 -20.59 20.25 18.36
N ARG A 5 -21.30 19.11 18.32
CA ARG A 5 -20.73 17.81 18.70
C ARG A 5 -19.59 17.53 17.72
N VAL A 6 -18.35 17.61 18.20
CA VAL A 6 -17.20 17.05 17.50
C VAL A 6 -17.42 15.54 17.49
N GLN A 7 -17.82 15.00 16.34
CA GLN A 7 -17.87 13.55 16.14
C GLN A 7 -16.42 13.07 16.12
N GLN A 8 -16.02 12.32 17.14
CA GLN A 8 -14.76 11.60 17.11
C GLN A 8 -14.89 10.50 16.05
N GLU A 9 -14.17 10.63 14.94
CA GLU A 9 -14.02 9.54 13.97
C GLU A 9 -13.36 8.36 14.68
N GLN A 10 -14.15 7.34 15.01
CA GLN A 10 -13.62 6.07 15.50
C GLN A 10 -12.90 5.39 14.33
N THR A 11 -11.57 5.23 14.45
CA THR A 11 -10.78 4.44 13.51
C THR A 11 -11.10 2.96 13.73
N VAL A 12 -12.08 2.45 12.96
CA VAL A 12 -12.42 1.03 12.95
C VAL A 12 -11.28 0.26 12.27
N GLN A 13 -10.49 -0.47 13.06
CA GLN A 13 -9.47 -1.37 12.52
C GLN A 13 -10.13 -2.69 12.10
N LEU A 14 -10.28 -2.87 10.79
CA LEU A 14 -10.79 -4.09 10.18
C LEU A 14 -9.59 -4.98 9.83
N GLY A 15 -9.12 -5.78 10.79
CA GLY A 15 -8.01 -6.71 10.59
C GLY A 15 -8.05 -7.87 11.60
N PRO A 16 -7.34 -8.98 11.33
CA PRO A 16 -7.27 -10.09 12.26
C PRO A 16 -6.62 -9.66 13.58
N GLN A 17 -7.19 -10.10 14.70
CA GLN A 17 -6.61 -9.91 16.03
C GLN A 17 -5.61 -11.04 16.27
N LEU A 18 -4.33 -10.73 16.11
CA LEU A 18 -3.23 -11.68 16.23
C LEU A 18 -2.72 -11.74 17.67
N ALA A 19 -2.30 -12.92 18.10
CA ALA A 19 -1.65 -13.09 19.40
C ALA A 19 -0.21 -12.51 19.37
N GLU A 20 0.32 -12.21 20.55
CA GLU A 20 1.68 -11.67 20.68
C GLU A 20 2.71 -12.68 20.12
N GLY A 21 3.47 -12.27 19.10
CA GLY A 21 4.44 -13.12 18.39
C GLY A 21 3.96 -13.73 17.08
N GLU A 22 2.68 -13.60 16.74
CA GLU A 22 2.14 -14.06 15.46
C GLU A 22 2.31 -13.00 14.35
N ARG A 23 2.64 -13.44 13.13
CA ARG A 23 2.84 -12.55 11.96
C ARG A 23 1.66 -12.69 11.00
N ASN A 24 1.11 -11.56 10.56
CA ASN A 24 0.21 -11.53 9.42
C ASN A 24 1.01 -11.59 8.12
N PHE A 25 0.82 -12.63 7.32
CA PHE A 25 1.54 -12.78 6.05
C PHE A 25 0.66 -12.36 4.87
N GLY A 26 1.24 -11.56 3.98
CA GLY A 26 0.72 -11.30 2.64
C GLY A 26 1.77 -11.64 1.59
N VAL A 27 1.37 -11.61 0.32
CA VAL A 27 2.27 -11.84 -0.81
C VAL A 27 2.51 -10.51 -1.51
N ALA A 28 3.78 -10.10 -1.65
CA ALA A 28 4.17 -8.94 -2.43
C ALA A 28 4.59 -9.38 -3.84
N HIS A 29 3.77 -9.04 -4.83
CA HIS A 29 4.05 -9.22 -6.25
C HIS A 29 4.78 -7.98 -6.77
N ILE A 30 6.07 -8.13 -7.06
CA ILE A 30 6.91 -7.06 -7.58
C ILE A 30 7.08 -7.28 -9.08
N PHE A 31 6.47 -6.40 -9.88
CA PHE A 31 6.68 -6.40 -11.32
C PHE A 31 7.62 -5.24 -11.68
N ALA A 32 8.86 -5.58 -12.00
CA ALA A 32 9.88 -4.63 -12.40
C ALA A 32 10.13 -4.74 -13.90
N SER A 33 9.76 -3.70 -14.64
CA SER A 33 10.02 -3.58 -16.08
C SER A 33 10.95 -2.41 -16.35
N PHE A 34 11.43 -2.30 -17.59
CA PHE A 34 12.23 -1.14 -18.01
C PHE A 34 11.43 0.17 -18.03
N ASN A 35 10.09 0.09 -18.07
CA ASN A 35 9.23 1.26 -18.23
C ASN A 35 8.61 1.68 -16.91
N ASP A 36 8.23 0.74 -16.04
CA ASP A 36 7.61 1.04 -14.74
C ASP A 36 7.84 -0.10 -13.74
N THR A 37 7.63 0.20 -12.46
CA THR A 37 7.72 -0.71 -11.33
C THR A 37 6.39 -0.78 -10.60
N PHE A 38 5.91 -1.98 -10.28
CA PHE A 38 4.67 -2.21 -9.57
C PHE A 38 4.95 -2.94 -8.26
N VAL A 39 4.36 -2.43 -7.18
CA VAL A 39 4.33 -3.08 -5.87
C VAL A 39 2.88 -3.42 -5.58
N HIS A 40 2.55 -4.70 -5.62
CA HIS A 40 1.18 -5.19 -5.44
C HIS A 40 1.14 -6.21 -4.31
N VAL A 41 0.47 -5.86 -3.20
CA VAL A 41 0.30 -6.73 -2.05
C VAL A 41 -1.07 -7.36 -2.05
N THR A 42 -1.10 -8.68 -1.94
CA THR A 42 -2.31 -9.50 -1.87
C THR A 42 -2.32 -10.35 -0.60
N ASP A 43 -3.48 -10.94 -0.33
CA ASP A 43 -3.59 -12.08 0.56
C ASP A 43 -2.83 -13.31 0.01
N LEU A 44 -2.77 -14.39 0.80
CA LEU A 44 -2.08 -15.62 0.42
C LEU A 44 -2.68 -16.31 -0.81
N SER A 45 -3.97 -16.11 -1.09
CA SER A 45 -4.61 -16.67 -2.29
C SER A 45 -4.29 -15.86 -3.56
N GLY A 46 -3.79 -14.64 -3.42
CA GLY A 46 -3.57 -13.72 -4.54
C GLY A 46 -4.84 -13.08 -5.10
N LYS A 47 -6.00 -13.35 -4.49
CA LYS A 47 -7.31 -12.96 -5.02
C LYS A 47 -7.75 -11.60 -4.48
N GLU A 48 -7.45 -11.33 -3.22
CA GLU A 48 -7.77 -10.06 -2.59
C GLU A 48 -6.55 -9.15 -2.60
N THR A 49 -6.72 -7.95 -3.16
CA THR A 49 -5.67 -6.93 -3.19
C THR A 49 -5.79 -6.04 -1.98
N ILE A 50 -4.72 -5.95 -1.20
CA ILE A 50 -4.63 -5.10 -0.01
C ILE A 50 -4.17 -3.70 -0.42
N SER A 51 -3.05 -3.63 -1.15
CA SER A 51 -2.50 -2.36 -1.65
C SER A 51 -1.82 -2.58 -2.99
N ARG A 52 -1.90 -1.59 -3.89
CA ARG A 52 -1.25 -1.62 -5.20
C ARG A 52 -0.82 -0.22 -5.62
N ILE A 53 0.48 -0.05 -5.79
CA ILE A 53 1.10 1.24 -6.14
C ILE A 53 2.15 1.00 -7.22
N THR A 54 2.28 1.95 -8.15
CA THR A 54 3.31 1.90 -9.19
C THR A 54 4.30 3.05 -9.03
N GLY A 55 5.49 2.91 -9.62
CA GLY A 55 6.50 3.95 -9.68
C GLY A 55 5.96 5.20 -10.36
N GLY A 56 5.25 5.03 -11.48
CA GLY A 56 4.57 6.13 -12.17
C GLY A 56 3.50 6.88 -11.37
N MET A 57 2.92 6.27 -10.32
CA MET A 57 2.03 6.99 -9.41
C MET A 57 2.78 7.94 -8.46
N LYS A 58 4.09 7.73 -8.25
CA LYS A 58 4.92 8.50 -7.31
C LYS A 58 5.77 9.57 -7.99
N VAL A 59 6.13 9.35 -9.24
CA VAL A 59 6.88 10.33 -10.04
C VAL A 59 5.98 11.01 -11.06
N LYS A 60 6.33 12.22 -11.49
CA LYS A 60 5.56 12.98 -12.49
C LYS A 60 6.14 12.91 -13.91
N ALA A 61 7.29 12.27 -14.06
CA ALA A 61 8.00 12.20 -15.33
C ALA A 61 7.99 10.75 -15.83
N ASP A 62 7.46 10.53 -17.02
CA ASP A 62 7.29 9.21 -17.64
C ASP A 62 8.62 8.44 -17.80
N ARG A 63 9.75 9.15 -17.87
CA ARG A 63 11.08 8.54 -17.96
C ARG A 63 11.55 7.91 -16.65
N ASP A 64 11.03 8.40 -15.52
CA ASP A 64 11.54 8.12 -14.18
C ASP A 64 10.67 7.05 -13.46
N GLU A 65 9.63 6.52 -14.12
CA GLU A 65 8.69 5.54 -13.54
C GLU A 65 9.35 4.21 -13.18
N SER A 66 10.38 3.79 -13.93
CA SER A 66 11.18 2.61 -13.64
C SER A 66 12.39 2.88 -12.74
N SER A 67 12.59 4.12 -12.32
CA SER A 67 13.77 4.48 -11.54
C SER A 67 13.79 3.77 -10.18
N PRO A 68 14.97 3.39 -9.66
CA PRO A 68 15.08 2.76 -8.34
C PRO A 68 14.49 3.63 -7.22
N TYR A 69 14.52 4.94 -7.40
CA TYR A 69 13.94 5.88 -6.46
C TYR A 69 12.41 5.86 -6.48
N ALA A 70 11.78 5.79 -7.67
CA ALA A 70 10.33 5.65 -7.80
C ALA A 70 9.83 4.36 -7.14
N ALA A 71 10.54 3.24 -7.34
CA ALA A 71 10.20 1.96 -6.73
C ALA A 71 10.30 2.01 -5.19
N MET A 72 11.32 2.68 -4.66
CA MET A 72 11.49 2.86 -3.21
C MET A 72 10.34 3.68 -2.62
N LEU A 73 9.94 4.77 -3.29
CA LEU A 73 8.81 5.58 -2.84
C LEU A 73 7.50 4.80 -2.92
N ALA A 74 7.27 4.06 -3.99
CA ALA A 74 6.08 3.22 -4.14
C ALA A 74 5.98 2.15 -3.03
N ALA A 75 7.12 1.60 -2.60
CA ALA A 75 7.17 0.61 -1.53
C ALA A 75 6.91 1.18 -0.12
N GLN A 76 7.09 2.48 0.12
CA GLN A 76 6.80 3.10 1.42
C GLN A 76 5.32 3.35 1.63
N ASP A 77 4.56 3.52 0.54
CA ASP A 77 3.14 3.83 0.59
C ASP A 77 2.25 2.56 0.54
N VAL A 78 2.87 1.39 0.37
CA VAL A 78 2.24 0.07 0.45
C VAL A 78 2.25 -0.42 1.89
#